data_AF-A0A6A5K935-F1
#
_entry.id   AF-A0A6A5K935-F1
#
_cell.length_a   1.000
_cell.length_b   1.000
_cell.length_c   1.000
_cell.angle_alpha   90.00
_cell.angle_beta   90.00
_cell.angle_gamma   90.00
#
_symmetry.space_group_name_H-M   'P 1'
#
loop_
_entity.id
_entity.type
_entity.pdbx_description
1 polymer ?
#
loop_
_entity_poly.entity_id
_entity_poly.type
_entity_poly.pdbx_seq_one_letter_code
_entity_poly.pdbx_strand_id
1 'polypeptide(L)'
;MKSSLFFILPFFGIALAAAEDPKPTSCICEPAVCREIWPQACYCENEAKKKCFEKCGGTEPTYQSCPPLGTKLRPSPSAGPACGSKKECVCDQVMCIQSWPESCYCANAAKEQCYKKCGGEKPELQDCPPQNSPSLITTTKINTLIPTPTQTSKPSQTHQPCGGMLVGGTLDCPSGYVCITDPYEPGSCGPACDQLGICVRDKICGGFAGFACEEEGQTCVDDPRDDCDPENFGADCAGLCVWPH
;
A
#
# COMPACT_ATOMS: atom_id res chain seq x y z
N MET A 1 -61.65 -57.62 16.53
CA MET A 1 -61.45 -57.75 15.07
C MET A 1 -62.10 -56.57 14.38
N LYS A 2 -61.35 -55.53 14.03
CA LYS A 2 -61.79 -54.49 13.09
C LYS A 2 -60.55 -53.92 12.41
N SER A 3 -60.63 -53.96 11.10
CA SER A 3 -59.56 -54.10 10.13
C SER A 3 -58.90 -52.76 9.84
N SER A 4 -57.57 -52.74 9.78
CA SER A 4 -56.79 -51.62 9.25
C SER A 4 -57.07 -51.45 7.76
N LEU A 5 -57.54 -50.26 7.36
CA LEU A 5 -57.56 -49.85 5.95
C LEU A 5 -56.53 -48.73 5.79
N PHE A 6 -55.34 -49.09 5.31
CA PHE A 6 -54.32 -48.15 4.84
C PHE A 6 -54.75 -47.62 3.47
N PHE A 7 -55.08 -46.33 3.39
CA PHE A 7 -55.27 -45.63 2.12
C PHE A 7 -53.91 -45.36 1.48
N ILE A 8 -53.61 -46.07 0.38
CA ILE A 8 -52.44 -45.81 -0.46
C ILE A 8 -52.84 -44.72 -1.45
N LEU A 9 -52.37 -43.49 -1.21
CA LEU A 9 -52.47 -42.38 -2.17
C LEU A 9 -51.49 -42.61 -3.33
N PRO A 10 -51.93 -42.61 -4.60
CA PRO A 10 -51.02 -42.63 -5.72
C PRO A 10 -50.41 -41.22 -5.84
N PHE A 11 -49.10 -41.12 -5.59
CA PHE A 11 -48.30 -39.98 -6.02
C PHE A 11 -48.34 -39.92 -7.55
N PHE A 12 -49.29 -39.17 -8.10
CA PHE A 12 -49.22 -38.69 -9.47
C PHE A 12 -48.02 -37.76 -9.57
N GLY A 13 -46.90 -38.29 -10.04
CA GLY A 13 -45.75 -37.50 -10.43
C GLY A 13 -46.17 -36.56 -11.55
N ILE A 14 -46.34 -35.29 -11.22
CA ILE A 14 -46.43 -34.22 -12.22
C ILE A 14 -45.01 -34.07 -12.78
N ALA A 15 -44.75 -34.76 -13.88
CA ALA A 15 -43.63 -34.43 -14.74
C ALA A 15 -43.92 -33.03 -15.32
N LEU A 16 -43.34 -32.00 -14.70
CA LEU A 16 -43.16 -30.72 -15.38
C LEU A 16 -42.21 -31.00 -16.56
N ALA A 17 -42.81 -31.18 -17.74
CA ALA A 17 -42.09 -30.99 -18.98
C ALA A 17 -41.67 -29.51 -19.01
N ALA A 18 -40.38 -29.26 -18.79
CA ALA A 18 -39.80 -27.96 -19.13
C ALA A 18 -40.05 -27.75 -20.62
N ALA A 19 -40.90 -26.78 -20.94
CA ALA A 19 -41.00 -26.29 -22.30
C ALA A 19 -39.62 -25.72 -22.66
N GLU A 20 -38.90 -26.40 -23.54
CA GLU A 20 -37.76 -25.81 -24.22
C GLU A 20 -38.33 -24.68 -25.08
N ASP A 21 -38.12 -23.43 -24.67
CA ASP A 21 -38.49 -22.27 -25.46
C ASP A 21 -37.93 -22.43 -26.89
N PRO A 22 -38.72 -22.15 -27.94
CA PRO A 22 -38.27 -22.30 -29.31
C PRO A 22 -37.05 -21.39 -29.53
N LYS A 23 -35.90 -22.03 -29.76
CA LYS A 23 -34.60 -21.38 -29.97
C LYS A 23 -34.75 -20.29 -31.04
N PRO A 24 -34.50 -19.00 -30.73
CA PRO A 24 -34.69 -17.92 -31.68
C PRO A 24 -33.81 -18.14 -32.91
N THR A 25 -34.41 -18.01 -34.10
CA THR A 25 -33.81 -18.28 -35.42
C THR A 25 -32.63 -17.37 -35.78
N SER A 26 -32.36 -16.34 -34.98
CA SER A 26 -31.10 -15.60 -34.96
C SER A 26 -30.75 -15.30 -33.51
N CYS A 27 -29.76 -16.01 -32.96
CA CYS A 27 -29.33 -15.74 -31.58
C CYS A 27 -28.44 -14.49 -31.57
N ILE A 28 -28.94 -13.42 -30.96
CA ILE A 28 -28.25 -12.14 -30.86
C ILE A 28 -27.68 -12.04 -29.44
N CYS A 29 -26.37 -11.89 -29.34
CA CYS A 29 -25.70 -11.60 -28.09
C CYS A 29 -25.54 -10.10 -27.94
N GLU A 30 -26.05 -9.54 -26.85
CA GLU A 30 -25.83 -8.14 -26.52
C GLU A 30 -24.35 -7.90 -26.20
N PRO A 31 -23.79 -6.77 -26.66
CA PRO A 31 -22.42 -6.40 -26.32
C PRO A 31 -22.32 -6.15 -24.82
N ALA A 32 -21.30 -6.73 -24.19
CA ALA A 32 -21.03 -6.48 -22.79
C ALA A 32 -20.43 -5.09 -22.60
N VAL A 33 -21.02 -4.33 -21.69
CA VAL A 33 -20.44 -3.06 -21.22
C VAL A 33 -19.48 -3.38 -20.09
N CYS A 34 -18.23 -3.62 -20.45
CA CYS A 34 -17.17 -3.87 -19.48
C CYS A 34 -16.49 -2.57 -19.08
N ARG A 35 -16.17 -2.43 -17.80
CA ARG A 35 -15.36 -1.32 -17.33
C ARG A 35 -13.94 -1.50 -17.87
N GLU A 36 -13.33 -0.45 -18.41
CA GLU A 36 -11.99 -0.47 -19.01
C GLU A 36 -10.84 -0.61 -17.99
N ILE A 37 -11.11 -1.13 -16.79
CA ILE A 37 -10.11 -1.38 -15.77
C ILE A 37 -9.54 -2.80 -15.94
N TRP A 38 -8.27 -2.90 -16.28
CA TRP A 38 -7.54 -4.16 -16.32
C TRP A 38 -7.19 -4.62 -14.88
N PRO A 39 -7.36 -5.89 -14.48
CA PRO A 39 -7.71 -7.05 -15.30
C PRO A 39 -9.22 -7.34 -15.34
N GLN A 40 -10.06 -6.53 -14.69
CA GLN A 40 -11.50 -6.77 -14.55
C GLN A 40 -12.23 -6.78 -15.91
N ALA A 41 -11.80 -5.96 -16.85
CA ALA A 41 -12.32 -5.93 -18.22
C ALA A 41 -12.21 -7.29 -18.91
N CYS A 42 -11.05 -7.97 -18.80
CA CYS A 42 -10.78 -9.28 -19.41
C CYS A 42 -11.76 -10.36 -18.90
N TYR A 43 -11.97 -10.38 -17.58
CA TYR A 43 -12.91 -11.32 -16.96
C TYR A 43 -14.34 -11.04 -17.38
N CYS A 44 -14.74 -9.77 -17.44
CA CYS A 44 -16.06 -9.35 -17.90
C CYS A 44 -16.34 -9.80 -19.34
N GLU A 45 -15.38 -9.60 -20.25
CA GLU A 45 -15.52 -10.01 -21.66
C GLU A 45 -15.61 -11.53 -21.83
N ASN A 46 -14.76 -12.28 -21.09
CA ASN A 46 -14.78 -13.73 -21.13
C ASN A 46 -16.10 -14.30 -20.59
N GLU A 47 -16.61 -13.75 -19.49
CA GLU A 47 -17.91 -14.13 -18.94
C GLU A 47 -19.06 -13.81 -19.90
N ALA A 48 -19.00 -12.68 -20.61
CA ALA A 48 -19.98 -12.35 -21.62
C ALA A 48 -19.99 -13.33 -22.80
N LYS A 49 -18.80 -13.71 -23.30
CA LYS A 49 -18.65 -14.74 -24.33
C LYS A 49 -19.18 -16.09 -23.88
N LYS A 50 -18.88 -16.49 -22.63
CA LYS A 50 -19.37 -17.73 -22.04
C LYS A 50 -20.89 -17.74 -21.95
N LYS A 51 -21.50 -16.68 -21.40
CA LYS A 51 -22.97 -16.55 -21.28
C LYS A 51 -23.65 -16.53 -22.65
N CYS A 52 -23.05 -15.86 -23.62
CA CYS A 52 -23.51 -15.87 -25.01
C CYS A 52 -23.48 -17.30 -25.59
N PHE A 53 -22.38 -18.02 -25.40
CA PHE A 53 -22.24 -19.41 -25.85
C PHE A 53 -23.23 -20.35 -25.13
N GLU A 54 -23.43 -20.20 -23.83
CA GLU A 54 -24.44 -20.99 -23.08
C GLU A 54 -25.87 -20.71 -23.57
N LYS A 55 -26.18 -19.44 -23.88
CA LYS A 55 -27.49 -19.01 -24.37
C LYS A 55 -27.75 -19.44 -25.81
N CYS A 56 -26.75 -19.34 -26.69
CA CYS A 56 -26.91 -19.49 -28.13
C CYS A 56 -26.39 -20.83 -28.69
N GLY A 57 -25.46 -21.48 -27.99
CA GLY A 57 -24.62 -22.53 -28.54
C GLY A 57 -23.73 -22.03 -29.68
N GLY A 58 -23.10 -22.96 -30.40
CA GLY A 58 -22.27 -22.66 -31.57
C GLY A 58 -20.86 -23.22 -31.43
N THR A 59 -19.89 -22.54 -32.04
CA THR A 59 -18.47 -22.85 -31.84
C THR A 59 -18.00 -22.32 -30.49
N GLU A 60 -17.21 -23.11 -29.78
CA GLU A 60 -16.67 -22.72 -28.47
C GLU A 60 -15.89 -21.40 -28.55
N PRO A 61 -16.21 -20.41 -27.69
CA PRO A 61 -15.58 -19.11 -27.76
C PRO A 61 -14.13 -19.17 -27.28
N THR A 62 -13.26 -18.44 -27.98
CA THR A 62 -11.89 -18.24 -27.51
C THR A 62 -11.87 -17.19 -26.40
N TYR A 63 -11.42 -17.61 -25.23
CA TYR A 63 -11.22 -16.76 -24.07
C TYR A 63 -9.85 -16.08 -24.10
N GLN A 64 -9.79 -14.84 -23.62
CA GLN A 64 -8.52 -14.16 -23.35
C GLN A 64 -7.89 -14.75 -22.08
N SER A 65 -6.57 -14.86 -22.04
CA SER A 65 -5.86 -15.26 -20.81
C SER A 65 -5.81 -14.07 -19.85
N CYS A 66 -6.64 -14.10 -18.79
CA CYS A 66 -6.66 -13.03 -17.79
C CYS A 66 -5.64 -13.29 -16.66
N PRO A 67 -4.95 -12.24 -16.15
CA PRO A 67 -4.03 -12.36 -15.00
C PRO A 67 -4.75 -12.76 -13.71
N PRO A 68 -4.17 -13.60 -12.85
CA PRO A 68 -4.84 -14.11 -11.65
C PRO A 68 -5.30 -12.98 -10.71
N LEU A 69 -6.61 -12.99 -10.40
CA LEU A 69 -7.23 -12.11 -9.41
C LEU A 69 -6.54 -12.30 -8.06
N GLY A 70 -5.84 -11.27 -7.59
CA GLY A 70 -5.09 -11.30 -6.33
C GLY A 70 -3.59 -11.02 -6.46
N THR A 71 -3.06 -10.90 -7.68
CA THR A 71 -1.74 -10.30 -7.86
C THR A 71 -1.89 -8.80 -8.06
N LYS A 72 -1.31 -7.98 -7.17
CA LYS A 72 -1.19 -6.53 -7.40
C LYS A 72 -0.50 -6.36 -8.75
N LEU A 73 -1.24 -5.87 -9.75
CA LEU A 73 -0.68 -5.50 -11.04
C LEU A 73 0.27 -4.33 -10.79
N ARG A 74 1.56 -4.64 -10.68
CA ARG A 74 2.60 -3.65 -10.96
C ARG A 74 2.35 -3.15 -12.40
N PRO A 75 2.24 -1.84 -12.65
CA PRO A 75 2.02 -1.34 -13.99
C PRO A 75 3.08 -1.92 -14.94
N SER A 76 2.60 -2.54 -16.01
CA SER A 76 3.40 -3.13 -17.07
C SER A 76 4.11 -2.01 -17.82
N PRO A 77 5.45 -1.98 -17.90
CA PRO A 77 6.14 -1.01 -18.74
C PRO A 77 5.81 -1.32 -20.21
N SER A 78 5.35 -0.29 -20.93
CA SER A 78 5.08 -0.35 -22.37
C SER A 78 6.27 -0.92 -23.13
N ALA A 79 5.98 -1.75 -24.13
CA ALA A 79 6.94 -2.42 -25.00
C ALA A 79 8.08 -1.49 -25.49
N GLY A 80 9.25 -1.64 -24.88
CA GLY A 80 10.54 -1.34 -25.48
C GLY A 80 11.14 -2.61 -26.10
N PRO A 81 12.02 -2.50 -27.11
CA PRO A 81 12.38 -3.60 -27.98
C PRO A 81 13.14 -4.69 -27.23
N ALA A 82 12.87 -5.94 -27.60
CA ALA A 82 13.58 -7.11 -27.13
C ALA A 82 15.06 -7.06 -27.54
N CYS A 83 15.96 -7.18 -26.56
CA CYS A 83 17.26 -7.84 -26.69
C CYS A 83 17.77 -8.17 -25.28
N GLY A 84 18.21 -9.41 -25.07
CA GLY A 84 18.71 -9.89 -23.79
C GLY A 84 20.08 -9.32 -23.43
N SER A 85 20.27 -9.04 -22.15
CA SER A 85 21.51 -9.18 -21.38
C SER A 85 21.19 -8.73 -19.95
N LYS A 86 21.72 -9.45 -18.94
CA LYS A 86 21.62 -9.08 -17.52
C LYS A 86 21.75 -7.56 -17.36
N LYS A 87 20.71 -6.88 -16.86
CA LYS A 87 20.87 -5.49 -16.43
C LYS A 87 21.69 -5.52 -15.15
N GLU A 88 22.93 -5.06 -15.26
CA GLU A 88 23.75 -4.67 -14.13
C GLU A 88 22.98 -3.61 -13.33
N CYS A 89 22.88 -3.78 -12.02
CA CYS A 89 22.15 -2.82 -11.20
C CYS A 89 22.97 -1.55 -11.10
N VAL A 90 22.40 -0.43 -11.57
CA VAL A 90 23.08 0.87 -11.58
C VAL A 90 22.81 1.56 -10.25
N CYS A 91 23.86 1.81 -9.49
CA CYS A 91 23.78 2.60 -8.27
C CYS A 91 23.89 4.09 -8.57
N ASP A 92 23.10 4.88 -7.86
CA ASP A 92 23.10 6.32 -8.01
C ASP A 92 24.42 6.90 -7.48
N GLN A 93 25.02 7.80 -8.24
CA GLN A 93 26.26 8.46 -7.81
C GLN A 93 25.93 9.51 -6.75
N VAL A 94 26.23 9.21 -5.48
CA VAL A 94 26.07 10.14 -4.37
C VAL A 94 27.25 11.11 -4.33
N MET A 95 26.96 12.41 -4.37
CA MET A 95 27.97 13.46 -4.28
C MET A 95 28.24 13.77 -2.81
N CYS A 96 29.37 13.26 -2.30
CA CYS A 96 29.79 13.50 -0.93
C CYS A 96 30.56 14.82 -0.78
N ILE A 97 30.37 15.49 0.36
CA ILE A 97 31.26 16.59 0.75
C ILE A 97 32.67 16.04 0.88
N GLN A 98 33.67 16.78 0.41
CA GLN A 98 35.08 16.35 0.45
C GLN A 98 35.77 16.76 1.77
N SER A 99 35.00 16.93 2.85
CA SER A 99 35.49 17.26 4.20
C SER A 99 35.59 15.98 5.02
N TRP A 100 36.71 15.76 5.70
CA TRP A 100 36.88 14.64 6.62
C TRP A 100 36.49 15.07 8.04
N PRO A 101 35.69 14.29 8.79
CA PRO A 101 35.26 12.90 8.54
C PRO A 101 33.93 12.75 7.78
N GLU A 102 33.22 13.83 7.45
CA GLU A 102 31.87 13.79 6.87
C GLU A 102 31.82 13.00 5.53
N SER A 103 32.87 13.12 4.73
CA SER A 103 33.05 12.42 3.46
C SER A 103 33.07 10.90 3.61
N CYS A 104 33.66 10.40 4.71
CA CYS A 104 33.77 8.98 5.01
C CYS A 104 32.39 8.36 5.26
N TYR A 105 31.60 8.99 6.12
CA TYR A 105 30.27 8.50 6.43
C TYR A 105 29.35 8.57 5.22
N CYS A 106 29.43 9.65 4.44
CA CYS A 106 28.64 9.78 3.21
C CYS A 106 28.99 8.68 2.19
N ALA A 107 30.28 8.41 1.96
CA ALA A 107 30.72 7.37 1.03
C ALA A 107 30.29 5.96 1.48
N ASN A 108 30.37 5.69 2.79
CA ASN A 108 29.91 4.41 3.36
C ASN A 108 28.38 4.26 3.22
N ALA A 109 27.61 5.29 3.56
CA ALA A 109 26.16 5.27 3.42
C ALA A 109 25.73 5.06 1.96
N ALA A 110 26.41 5.70 1.00
CA ALA A 110 26.14 5.50 -0.43
C ALA A 110 26.38 4.05 -0.87
N LYS A 111 27.47 3.43 -0.42
CA LYS A 111 27.76 2.01 -0.68
C LYS A 111 26.70 1.08 -0.08
N GLU A 112 26.29 1.33 1.16
CA GLU A 112 25.26 0.53 1.82
C GLU A 112 23.89 0.67 1.14
N GLN A 113 23.52 1.89 0.74
CA GLN A 113 22.28 2.15 0.00
C GLN A 113 22.29 1.45 -1.36
N CYS A 114 23.41 1.51 -2.08
CA CYS A 114 23.63 0.78 -3.33
C CYS A 114 23.44 -0.74 -3.11
N TYR A 115 24.05 -1.32 -2.08
CA TYR A 115 23.88 -2.72 -1.74
C TYR A 115 22.43 -3.08 -1.37
N LYS A 116 21.73 -2.24 -0.61
CA LYS A 116 20.31 -2.45 -0.29
C LYS A 116 19.43 -2.42 -1.53
N LYS A 117 19.71 -1.51 -2.47
CA LYS A 117 18.96 -1.33 -3.72
C LYS A 117 19.21 -2.47 -4.71
N CYS A 118 20.47 -2.90 -4.83
CA CYS A 118 20.94 -3.77 -5.91
C CYS A 118 21.23 -5.22 -5.50
N GLY A 119 21.40 -5.48 -4.21
CA GLY A 119 21.99 -6.72 -3.71
C GLY A 119 23.46 -6.87 -4.15
N GLY A 120 23.99 -8.10 -4.04
CA GLY A 120 25.34 -8.44 -4.48
C GLY A 120 26.26 -8.84 -3.32
N GLU A 121 27.55 -8.58 -3.47
CA GLU A 121 28.51 -8.76 -2.39
C GLU A 121 28.45 -7.57 -1.43
N LYS A 122 28.53 -7.84 -0.12
CA LYS A 122 28.47 -6.80 0.91
C LYS A 122 29.63 -5.81 0.70
N PRO A 123 29.35 -4.49 0.64
CA PRO A 123 30.40 -3.51 0.37
C PRO A 123 31.35 -3.41 1.55
N GLU A 124 32.63 -3.25 1.23
CA GLU A 124 33.66 -2.90 2.21
C GLU A 124 33.53 -1.41 2.57
N LEU A 125 33.30 -1.17 3.86
CA LEU A 125 33.13 0.17 4.43
C LEU A 125 34.47 0.66 4.97
N GLN A 126 34.70 1.97 4.85
CA GLN A 126 35.89 2.62 5.39
C GLN A 126 35.75 2.80 6.91
N ASP A 127 36.86 2.73 7.65
CA ASP A 127 36.90 3.06 9.08
C ASP A 127 36.82 4.57 9.28
N CYS A 128 35.65 5.07 9.62
CA CYS A 128 35.46 6.48 9.95
C CYS A 128 35.77 6.73 11.45
N PRO A 129 36.29 7.92 11.82
CA PRO A 129 36.51 8.28 13.23
C PRO A 129 35.22 8.17 14.07
N PRO A 130 35.28 8.05 15.40
CA PRO A 130 34.09 8.18 16.23
C PRO A 130 33.59 9.63 16.23
N GLN A 131 32.28 9.84 16.09
CA GLN A 131 31.67 11.17 16.23
C GLN A 131 31.74 11.59 17.71
N ASN A 132 32.85 12.23 18.08
CA ASN A 132 32.96 12.91 19.37
C ASN A 132 32.15 14.19 19.28
N SER A 133 30.89 14.15 19.70
CA SER A 133 30.07 15.35 19.90
C SER A 133 30.57 16.11 21.12
N PRO A 134 31.17 17.31 21.02
CA PRO A 134 31.23 18.20 22.16
C PRO A 134 29.81 18.70 22.46
N SER A 135 29.16 18.13 23.47
CA SER A 135 27.95 18.69 24.08
C SER A 135 28.26 20.10 24.57
N LEU A 136 27.87 21.12 23.81
CA LEU A 136 27.79 22.50 24.29
C LEU A 136 26.56 22.60 25.20
N ILE A 137 26.74 22.25 26.46
CA ILE A 137 25.74 22.43 27.52
C ILE A 137 25.66 23.94 27.80
N THR A 138 24.63 24.60 27.27
CA THR A 138 24.31 25.98 27.63
C THR A 138 23.49 25.97 28.93
N THR A 139 24.17 26.15 30.07
CA THR A 139 23.55 26.23 31.39
C THR A 139 22.82 27.56 31.56
N THR A 140 21.50 27.56 31.38
CA THR A 140 20.63 28.69 31.75
C THR A 140 20.01 28.40 33.12
N LYS A 141 20.34 29.22 34.14
CA LYS A 141 19.67 29.20 35.45
C LYS A 141 18.21 29.62 35.28
N ILE A 142 17.26 28.76 35.70
CA ILE A 142 15.83 29.12 35.79
C ILE A 142 15.40 29.02 37.25
N ASN A 143 14.85 30.14 37.74
CA ASN A 143 14.33 30.31 39.09
C ASN A 143 13.00 29.56 39.22
N THR A 144 12.89 28.78 40.29
CA THR A 144 11.72 27.98 40.70
C THR A 144 10.51 28.85 41.02
N LEU A 145 9.40 28.69 40.29
CA LEU A 145 8.04 28.89 40.82
C LEU A 145 7.07 27.91 40.15
N ILE A 146 6.46 27.05 40.97
CA ILE A 146 5.32 26.17 40.67
C ILE A 146 4.06 26.92 41.12
N PRO A 147 2.98 27.01 40.30
CA PRO A 147 1.82 26.14 40.53
C PRO A 147 1.03 25.65 39.29
N THR A 148 0.56 24.41 39.41
CA THR A 148 -0.74 23.83 38.95
C THR A 148 -0.89 23.41 37.47
N PRO A 149 -1.48 22.21 37.19
CA PRO A 149 -1.32 21.54 35.90
C PRO A 149 -2.38 21.98 34.91
N THR A 150 -1.93 22.54 33.80
CA THR A 150 -2.66 22.47 32.53
C THR A 150 -1.68 21.83 31.55
N GLN A 151 -1.86 20.53 31.31
CA GLN A 151 -1.08 19.80 30.33
C GLN A 151 -1.47 20.29 28.94
N THR A 152 -0.77 21.32 28.46
CA THR A 152 -0.54 21.49 27.03
C THR A 152 0.90 21.07 26.82
N SER A 153 1.14 19.75 26.80
CA SER A 153 2.43 19.21 26.41
C SER A 153 2.70 19.64 24.97
N LYS A 154 3.59 20.61 24.81
CA LYS A 154 4.29 20.86 23.56
C LYS A 154 4.82 19.49 23.06
N PRO A 155 4.40 18.99 21.88
CA PRO A 155 4.80 17.66 21.44
C PRO A 155 6.32 17.62 21.36
N SER A 156 6.91 16.67 22.09
CA SER A 156 8.28 16.25 21.89
C SER A 156 8.45 15.96 20.39
N GLN A 157 9.52 16.44 19.77
CA GLN A 157 9.82 16.32 18.34
C GLN A 157 10.19 14.87 17.94
N THR A 158 9.48 13.91 18.51
CA THR A 158 9.69 12.47 18.41
C THR A 158 8.30 11.88 18.48
N HIS A 159 7.85 11.29 17.38
CA HIS A 159 6.53 10.69 17.33
C HIS A 159 6.36 9.63 18.41
N GLN A 160 5.16 9.51 18.97
CA GLN A 160 4.84 8.39 19.85
C GLN A 160 4.80 7.11 18.99
N PRO A 161 5.45 6.00 19.40
CA PRO A 161 5.34 4.75 18.70
C PRO A 161 3.92 4.17 18.83
N CYS A 162 3.47 3.48 17.78
CA CYS A 162 2.18 2.80 17.74
C CYS A 162 2.25 1.48 16.98
N GLY A 163 1.16 0.72 16.98
CA GLY A 163 1.11 -0.59 16.33
C GLY A 163 1.94 -1.63 17.08
N GLY A 164 2.46 -2.60 16.33
CA GLY A 164 3.22 -3.73 16.85
C GLY A 164 2.39 -4.78 17.58
N MET A 165 2.73 -6.06 17.41
CA MET A 165 2.25 -7.11 18.31
C MET A 165 3.16 -7.20 19.54
N LEU A 166 2.93 -6.34 20.54
CA LEU A 166 3.58 -6.45 21.83
C LEU A 166 2.81 -7.40 22.76
N VAL A 167 3.53 -8.14 23.59
CA VAL A 167 2.94 -8.98 24.66
C VAL A 167 2.33 -8.05 25.70
N GLY A 168 1.04 -7.74 25.52
CA GLY A 168 0.33 -6.73 26.31
C GLY A 168 -0.74 -5.94 25.54
N GLY A 169 -0.79 -6.07 24.20
CA GLY A 169 -1.73 -5.38 23.32
C GLY A 169 -1.03 -4.47 22.31
N THR A 170 -1.80 -3.93 21.36
CA THR A 170 -1.33 -2.97 20.36
C THR A 170 -1.10 -1.61 21.01
N LEU A 171 -0.03 -0.90 20.64
CA LEU A 171 0.16 0.48 21.06
C LEU A 171 -0.76 1.39 20.24
N ASP A 172 -1.82 1.87 20.85
CA ASP A 172 -2.77 2.77 20.20
C ASP A 172 -2.34 4.23 20.29
N CYS A 173 -2.64 4.99 19.23
CA CYS A 173 -2.45 6.43 19.23
C CYS A 173 -3.51 7.16 20.07
N PRO A 174 -3.15 8.29 20.69
CA PRO A 174 -4.12 9.12 21.38
C PRO A 174 -5.18 9.68 20.41
N SER A 175 -6.32 10.12 20.94
CA SER A 175 -7.40 10.69 20.14
C SER A 175 -6.92 11.84 19.24
N GLY A 176 -7.31 11.81 17.96
CA GLY A 176 -6.90 12.80 16.96
C GLY A 176 -5.54 12.51 16.31
N TYR A 177 -4.96 11.35 16.59
CA TYR A 177 -3.76 10.84 15.93
C TYR A 177 -4.07 9.53 15.22
N VAL A 178 -3.34 9.29 14.14
CA VAL A 178 -3.39 8.05 13.38
C VAL A 178 -2.04 7.36 13.43
N CYS A 179 -2.06 6.04 13.48
CA CYS A 179 -0.88 5.22 13.38
C CYS A 179 -0.52 4.98 11.91
N ILE A 180 0.65 5.47 11.48
CA ILE A 180 1.17 5.24 10.13
C ILE A 180 2.56 4.59 10.18
N THR A 181 2.99 4.02 9.07
CA THR A 181 4.40 3.62 8.88
C THR A 181 5.29 4.86 8.96
N ASP A 182 6.45 4.73 9.59
CA ASP A 182 7.42 5.82 9.63
C ASP A 182 8.00 6.09 8.24
N PRO A 183 7.75 7.27 7.63
CA PRO A 183 8.26 7.59 6.30
C PRO A 183 9.79 7.75 6.25
N TYR A 184 10.45 7.89 7.41
CA TYR A 184 11.91 8.04 7.51
C TYR A 184 12.62 6.69 7.79
N GLU A 185 11.87 5.59 7.94
CA GLU A 185 12.43 4.23 8.06
C GLU A 185 12.28 3.44 6.74
N PRO A 186 13.26 3.53 5.81
CA PRO A 186 13.16 2.88 4.52
C PRO A 186 13.12 1.35 4.66
N GLY A 187 12.13 0.73 4.02
CA GLY A 187 11.92 -0.73 4.03
C GLY A 187 11.11 -1.25 5.21
N SER A 188 10.66 -0.37 6.11
CA SER A 188 9.64 -0.71 7.10
C SER A 188 8.29 -0.90 6.39
N CYS A 189 7.56 -1.93 6.75
CA CYS A 189 6.15 -2.05 6.38
C CYS A 189 5.20 -1.67 7.54
N GLY A 190 5.78 -1.24 8.66
CA GLY A 190 5.06 -0.60 9.75
C GLY A 190 3.93 -1.44 10.33
N PRO A 191 2.85 -0.81 10.81
CA PRO A 191 1.72 -1.49 11.44
C PRO A 191 1.05 -2.56 10.55
N ALA A 192 1.20 -2.49 9.23
CA ALA A 192 0.62 -3.46 8.30
C ALA A 192 1.30 -4.86 8.38
N CYS A 193 2.53 -4.93 8.90
CA CYS A 193 3.28 -6.16 9.12
C CYS A 193 3.54 -6.42 10.61
N ASP A 194 2.68 -5.90 11.49
CA ASP A 194 2.88 -5.97 12.95
C ASP A 194 4.20 -5.36 13.44
N GLN A 195 4.80 -4.45 12.66
CA GLN A 195 5.92 -3.62 13.08
C GLN A 195 5.42 -2.36 13.79
N LEU A 196 6.32 -1.66 14.46
CA LEU A 196 6.00 -0.35 15.03
C LEU A 196 5.80 0.68 13.91
N GLY A 197 4.91 1.61 14.16
CA GLY A 197 4.72 2.83 13.39
C GLY A 197 4.80 4.06 14.29
N ILE A 198 4.38 5.19 13.75
CA ILE A 198 4.38 6.48 14.44
C ILE A 198 2.98 7.08 14.51
N CYS A 199 2.67 7.71 15.63
CA CYS A 199 1.46 8.51 15.77
C CYS A 199 1.66 9.89 15.17
N VAL A 200 0.85 10.22 14.17
CA VAL A 200 0.83 11.52 13.50
C VAL A 200 -0.55 12.14 13.64
N ARG A 201 -0.64 13.48 13.71
CA ARG A 201 -1.92 14.18 13.86
C ARG A 201 -2.75 13.88 12.60
N ASP A 202 -4.02 13.52 12.77
CA ASP A 202 -4.93 13.24 11.64
C ASP A 202 -5.38 14.57 11.00
N LYS A 203 -4.44 15.20 10.30
CA LYS A 203 -4.56 16.50 9.65
C LYS A 203 -3.97 16.41 8.27
N ILE A 204 -4.82 16.65 7.28
CA ILE A 204 -4.45 16.62 5.87
C ILE A 204 -3.55 17.81 5.55
N CYS A 205 -2.46 17.53 4.83
CA CYS A 205 -1.65 18.51 4.11
C CYS A 205 -1.60 18.16 2.62
N GLY A 206 -1.02 19.03 1.80
CA GLY A 206 -0.96 18.84 0.35
C GLY A 206 -2.35 18.81 -0.29
N GLY A 207 -2.54 17.87 -1.19
CA GLY A 207 -3.75 17.76 -2.01
C GLY A 207 -3.86 18.86 -3.06
N PHE A 208 -4.92 18.80 -3.87
CA PHE A 208 -5.25 19.84 -4.86
C PHE A 208 -5.32 21.27 -4.26
N ALA A 209 -5.68 21.36 -2.97
CA ALA A 209 -5.75 22.63 -2.25
C ALA A 209 -4.38 23.12 -1.70
N GLY A 210 -3.34 22.27 -1.70
CA GLY A 210 -2.00 22.62 -1.24
C GLY A 210 -1.94 23.00 0.25
N PHE A 211 -2.67 22.29 1.12
CA PHE A 211 -2.69 22.61 2.55
C PHE A 211 -1.30 22.47 3.17
N ALA A 212 -0.80 23.53 3.80
CA ALA A 212 0.47 23.49 4.51
C ALA A 212 0.33 22.84 5.88
N CYS A 213 1.45 22.35 6.43
CA CYS A 213 1.50 21.89 7.81
C CYS A 213 1.38 23.07 8.79
N GLU A 214 0.62 22.85 9.86
CA GLU A 214 0.30 23.88 10.85
C GLU A 214 1.54 24.30 11.66
N GLU A 215 2.45 23.36 11.93
CA GLU A 215 3.62 23.58 12.78
C GLU A 215 4.88 23.76 11.92
N GLU A 216 5.72 24.73 12.28
CA GLU A 216 7.01 24.93 11.60
C GLU A 216 7.94 23.72 11.77
N GLY A 217 8.57 23.31 10.66
CA GLY A 217 9.49 22.18 10.62
C GLY A 217 8.84 20.82 10.35
N GLN A 218 7.51 20.75 10.21
CA GLN A 218 6.84 19.56 9.69
C GLN A 218 6.99 19.45 8.18
N THR A 219 7.12 18.22 7.71
CA THR A 219 7.09 17.87 6.28
C THR A 219 5.77 17.20 5.97
N CYS A 220 5.15 17.60 4.86
CA CYS A 220 3.99 16.89 4.33
C CYS A 220 4.47 15.63 3.62
N VAL A 221 4.07 14.46 4.12
CA VAL A 221 4.36 13.15 3.52
C VAL A 221 3.07 12.52 3.04
N ASP A 222 3.16 11.66 2.03
CA ASP A 222 2.04 10.91 1.48
C ASP A 222 1.31 10.09 2.56
N ASP A 223 -0.03 10.06 2.53
CA ASP A 223 -0.82 9.30 3.49
C ASP A 223 -0.90 7.83 3.03
N PRO A 224 -0.22 6.87 3.70
CA PRO A 224 -0.22 5.47 3.27
C PRO A 224 -1.58 4.77 3.39
N ARG A 225 -2.61 5.46 3.91
CA ARG A 225 -3.99 4.98 4.00
C ARG A 225 -4.79 5.25 2.75
N ASP A 226 -4.32 6.15 1.87
CA ASP A 226 -4.98 6.43 0.61
C ASP A 226 -4.35 5.63 -0.55
N ASP A 227 -5.09 5.54 -1.66
CA ASP A 227 -4.63 4.88 -2.89
C ASP A 227 -4.01 5.91 -3.85
N CYS A 228 -3.64 7.10 -3.37
CA CYS A 228 -3.08 8.17 -4.18
C CYS A 228 -1.58 7.94 -4.35
N ASP A 229 -1.13 7.87 -5.60
CA ASP A 229 0.29 7.69 -5.90
C ASP A 229 0.90 9.04 -6.32
N PRO A 230 1.73 9.66 -5.45
CA PRO A 230 2.32 10.97 -5.75
C PRO A 230 3.29 10.93 -6.94
N GLU A 231 3.81 9.75 -7.32
CA GLU A 231 4.71 9.60 -8.48
C GLU A 231 3.93 9.49 -9.81
N ASN A 232 2.67 9.04 -9.78
CA ASN A 232 1.88 8.78 -11.00
C ASN A 232 0.72 9.78 -11.23
N PHE A 233 0.24 10.48 -10.19
CA PHE A 233 -0.85 11.46 -10.31
C PHE A 233 -0.49 12.88 -9.84
N GLY A 234 0.74 13.12 -9.38
CA GLY A 234 1.27 14.46 -9.09
C GLY A 234 0.83 15.05 -7.74
N ALA A 235 1.07 16.35 -7.55
CA ALA A 235 0.95 17.11 -6.29
C ALA A 235 -0.46 17.19 -5.65
N ASP A 236 -1.45 16.50 -6.22
CA ASP A 236 -2.84 16.51 -5.78
C ASP A 236 -3.15 15.46 -4.70
N CYS A 237 -2.17 14.66 -4.28
CA CYS A 237 -2.33 13.68 -3.20
C CYS A 237 -2.35 14.34 -1.82
N ALA A 238 -3.31 13.91 -1.00
CA ALA A 238 -3.40 14.31 0.39
C ALA A 238 -2.27 13.64 1.18
N GLY A 239 -1.73 14.36 2.15
CA GLY A 239 -0.66 13.85 3.01
C GLY A 239 -0.95 14.09 4.48
N LEU A 240 0.00 13.66 5.30
CA LEU A 240 0.03 13.89 6.74
C LEU A 240 1.29 14.67 7.13
N CYS A 241 1.15 15.53 8.14
CA CYS A 241 2.26 16.32 8.64
C CYS A 241 3.09 15.54 9.66
N VAL A 242 4.38 15.34 9.32
CA VAL A 242 5.30 14.48 10.07
C VAL A 242 6.58 15.23 10.37
N TRP A 243 7.15 15.02 11.57
CA TRP A 243 8.43 15.61 11.94
C TRP A 243 9.61 14.78 11.38
N PRO A 244 10.50 15.36 10.57
CA PRO A 244 11.74 14.69 10.18
C PRO A 244 12.62 14.44 11.40
N HIS A 245 13.28 13.28 11.43
CA HIS A 245 14.21 12.88 12.49
C HIS A 245 15.36 12.03 11.96
#